data_AF-V6LLQ8-F1
#
_entry.id   AF-V6LLQ8-F1
#
_cell.length_a   1.000
_cell.length_b   1.000
_cell.length_c   1.000
_cell.angle_alpha   90.00
_cell.angle_beta   90.00
_cell.angle_gamma   90.00
#
_symmetry.space_group_name_H-M   'P 1'
#
loop_
_entity.id
_entity.type
_entity.pdbx_description
1 polymer ?
#
loop_
_entity_poly.entity_id
_entity_poly.type
_entity_poly.pdbx_seq_one_letter_code
_entity_poly.pdbx_strand_id
1 'polypeptide(L)'
;MNSCPQQCYNGTYCNLVTKTCEPCKINQIEKCQCKNNAVCSTCDSSNYDCASCPPGMYLSSGYCSKCHILGCSICNADTSSCEKCINGYQFLNKKCILCDAKNNIQCTCGAAQNCATCGGDIKDVCNICLKGYLKLNEQDSTCNGCEIGYKKTLKGDQVICEKCNADGCVDCGIQKEQCIKCDNGLFLLNNTCGECVANMENKCQCELAQNCATCRGLLKKACDTCQKGYIKQNVNATSCNECEIGYKKTIKGDQVICEKCNADGCIDCGIAKEQCIKCDNGLYLLDNTCKKCTNGMAIQCQCGDAQNCSTCENNKGLKCSTCVTGYQIGVQGTCSDCAVGFTMVNKLCLKCHESCGSCSHSINTCDSCTSGYEMSIYQTCQPNCIIALTIGQVCLQGSPSLCGGSNQITECKCNRAKNCLTCSSDVNSCDTCLQGYQLKQNQCQECVKGATQIGSHCFFTAEESSNQALSGAAITGIVITVLIILGLISGGVFWFIKKSKSEQYAIKDEVIVNQI
;
A
#
# COMPACT_ATOMS: atom_id res chain seq x y z
N MET A 1 -13.46 -38.18 62.10
CA MET A 1 -14.59 -38.30 63.05
C MET A 1 -15.77 -37.52 62.48
N ASN A 2 -16.62 -38.19 61.69
CA ASN A 2 -17.86 -37.65 61.11
C ASN A 2 -18.97 -38.65 61.42
N SER A 3 -19.49 -38.65 62.64
CA SER A 3 -20.59 -39.56 63.02
C SER A 3 -21.86 -38.75 63.26
N CYS A 4 -22.95 -39.15 62.59
CA CYS A 4 -24.29 -38.80 63.05
C CYS A 4 -24.45 -39.32 64.50
N PRO A 5 -24.99 -38.51 65.43
CA PRO A 5 -25.04 -38.86 66.84
C PRO A 5 -26.02 -40.02 67.17
N GLN A 6 -26.80 -40.52 66.20
CA GLN A 6 -27.64 -41.71 66.33
C GLN A 6 -27.66 -42.52 65.01
N GLN A 7 -27.87 -43.84 65.10
CA GLN A 7 -28.20 -44.67 63.93
C GLN A 7 -29.53 -44.18 63.36
N CYS A 8 -29.52 -43.72 62.10
CA CYS A 8 -30.73 -43.30 61.42
C CYS A 8 -31.68 -44.51 61.24
N TYR A 9 -32.99 -44.26 61.32
CA TYR A 9 -34.01 -45.31 61.21
C TYR A 9 -34.31 -45.65 59.75
N ASN A 10 -34.94 -46.81 59.51
CA ASN A 10 -35.24 -47.28 58.15
C ASN A 10 -35.98 -46.21 57.33
N GLY A 11 -35.55 -45.99 56.09
CA GLY A 11 -36.11 -44.97 55.19
C GLY A 11 -35.48 -43.58 55.34
N THR A 12 -34.40 -43.45 56.13
CA THR A 12 -33.62 -42.21 56.25
C THR A 12 -32.14 -42.41 55.94
N TYR A 13 -31.44 -41.31 55.64
CA TYR A 13 -29.98 -41.27 55.51
C TYR A 13 -29.40 -40.19 56.42
N CYS A 14 -28.12 -40.31 56.78
CA CYS A 14 -27.40 -39.29 57.54
C CYS A 14 -26.86 -38.23 56.58
N ASN A 15 -27.43 -37.02 56.60
CA ASN A 15 -26.90 -35.88 55.87
C ASN A 15 -25.65 -35.38 56.62
N LEU A 16 -24.47 -35.51 56.00
CA LEU A 16 -23.21 -35.21 56.68
C LEU A 16 -22.95 -33.70 56.84
N VAL A 17 -23.68 -32.87 56.10
CA VAL A 17 -23.60 -31.40 56.17
C VAL A 17 -24.46 -30.88 57.33
N THR A 18 -25.72 -31.33 57.41
CA THR A 18 -26.69 -30.90 58.45
C THR A 18 -26.61 -31.74 59.73
N LYS A 19 -25.96 -32.91 59.66
CA LYS A 19 -25.85 -33.90 60.74
C LYS A 19 -27.20 -34.41 61.25
N THR A 20 -28.22 -34.41 60.40
CA THR A 20 -29.58 -34.91 60.71
C THR A 20 -29.93 -36.13 59.86
N CYS A 21 -30.86 -36.96 60.36
CA CYS A 21 -31.44 -38.06 59.58
C CYS A 21 -32.58 -37.51 58.72
N GLU A 22 -32.42 -37.56 57.41
CA GLU A 22 -33.38 -37.01 56.44
C GLU A 22 -34.08 -38.14 55.67
N PRO A 23 -35.36 -37.99 55.28
CA PRO A 23 -36.08 -38.98 54.50
C PRO A 23 -35.40 -39.23 53.15
N CYS A 24 -35.35 -40.49 52.74
CA CYS A 24 -34.73 -40.85 51.47
C CYS A 24 -35.53 -40.35 50.27
N LYS A 25 -34.86 -39.66 49.34
CA LYS A 25 -35.38 -39.15 48.08
C LYS A 25 -34.70 -39.83 46.88
N ILE A 26 -35.39 -39.87 45.75
CA ILE A 26 -34.84 -40.38 44.48
C ILE A 26 -33.62 -39.50 44.05
N ASN A 27 -32.53 -40.13 43.61
CA ASN A 27 -31.30 -39.52 43.07
C ASN A 27 -30.37 -38.80 44.06
N GLN A 28 -30.46 -39.07 45.36
CA GLN A 28 -29.48 -38.60 46.34
C GLN A 28 -28.17 -39.41 46.30
N ILE A 29 -27.04 -38.75 46.56
CA ILE A 29 -25.69 -39.34 46.53
C ILE A 29 -25.42 -40.18 47.79
N GLU A 30 -26.12 -39.89 48.89
CA GLU A 30 -25.94 -40.53 50.18
C GLU A 30 -26.71 -41.85 50.29
N LYS A 31 -26.11 -42.81 51.00
CA LYS A 31 -26.61 -44.19 51.14
C LYS A 31 -27.84 -44.22 52.06
N CYS A 32 -29.00 -44.57 51.52
CA CYS A 32 -30.21 -44.77 52.31
C CYS A 32 -30.08 -46.03 53.17
N GLN A 33 -30.46 -45.96 54.45
CA GLN A 33 -30.54 -47.13 55.32
C GLN A 33 -31.94 -47.73 55.22
N CYS A 34 -32.02 -48.91 54.62
CA CYS A 34 -33.24 -49.72 54.54
C CYS A 34 -33.17 -50.88 55.54
N LYS A 35 -34.23 -51.70 55.60
CA LYS A 35 -34.35 -52.83 56.53
C LYS A 35 -33.07 -53.68 56.58
N ASN A 36 -32.70 -54.16 57.76
CA ASN A 36 -31.47 -54.92 58.01
C ASN A 36 -30.16 -54.17 57.67
N ASN A 37 -30.17 -52.83 57.72
CA ASN A 37 -29.02 -51.99 57.41
C ASN A 37 -28.56 -52.13 55.93
N ALA A 38 -29.49 -52.48 55.05
CA ALA A 38 -29.23 -52.56 53.61
C ALA A 38 -28.97 -51.15 53.05
N VAL A 39 -27.93 -51.03 52.23
CA VAL A 39 -27.56 -49.79 51.55
C VAL A 39 -28.28 -49.74 50.20
N CYS A 40 -29.25 -48.84 50.07
CA CYS A 40 -30.04 -48.66 48.85
C CYS A 40 -30.05 -47.18 48.42
N SER A 41 -30.53 -46.90 47.20
CA SER A 41 -30.81 -45.52 46.77
C SER A 41 -32.14 -45.03 47.31
N THR A 42 -33.16 -45.90 47.31
CA THR A 42 -34.46 -45.67 47.95
C THR A 42 -34.98 -46.97 48.59
N CYS A 43 -35.82 -46.85 49.61
CA CYS A 43 -36.54 -47.99 50.19
C CYS A 43 -38.00 -48.00 49.71
N ASP A 44 -38.61 -49.18 49.66
CA ASP A 44 -40.05 -49.35 49.49
C ASP A 44 -40.80 -48.85 50.73
N SER A 45 -41.86 -48.08 50.54
CA SER A 45 -42.61 -47.43 51.63
C SER A 45 -43.42 -48.40 52.51
N SER A 46 -43.67 -49.62 52.04
CA SER A 46 -44.53 -50.59 52.71
C SER A 46 -43.76 -51.60 53.54
N ASN A 47 -42.61 -52.07 53.07
CA ASN A 47 -41.82 -53.12 53.72
C ASN A 47 -40.37 -52.73 54.06
N TYR A 48 -39.94 -51.53 53.63
CA TYR A 48 -38.57 -51.01 53.77
C TYR A 48 -37.47 -51.87 53.14
N ASP A 49 -37.79 -52.70 52.16
CA ASP A 49 -36.79 -53.34 51.28
C ASP A 49 -36.21 -52.30 50.30
N CYS A 50 -35.10 -52.61 49.61
CA CYS A 50 -34.58 -51.71 48.58
C CYS A 50 -35.61 -51.57 47.43
N ALA A 51 -36.01 -50.35 47.11
CA ALA A 51 -36.82 -50.05 45.92
C ALA A 51 -35.94 -49.71 44.69
N SER A 52 -34.76 -49.12 44.92
CA SER A 52 -33.76 -48.86 43.88
C SER A 52 -32.35 -48.97 44.43
N CYS A 53 -31.39 -49.26 43.55
CA CYS A 53 -30.01 -49.52 43.92
C CYS A 53 -29.04 -48.42 43.46
N PRO A 54 -27.96 -48.18 44.22
CA PRO A 54 -26.90 -47.27 43.79
C PRO A 54 -26.22 -47.74 42.49
N PRO A 55 -25.59 -46.84 41.72
CA PRO A 55 -24.85 -47.20 40.51
C PRO A 55 -23.85 -48.34 40.77
N GLY A 56 -23.87 -49.35 39.89
CA GLY A 56 -23.03 -50.55 39.97
C GLY A 56 -23.63 -51.68 40.81
N MET A 57 -24.91 -51.56 41.16
CA MET A 57 -25.68 -52.61 41.81
C MET A 57 -27.04 -52.80 41.13
N TYR A 58 -27.59 -54.01 41.19
CA TYR A 58 -28.92 -54.36 40.70
C TYR A 58 -29.80 -54.86 41.84
N LEU A 59 -31.12 -54.68 41.69
CA LEU A 59 -32.10 -55.11 42.68
C LEU A 59 -32.35 -56.61 42.55
N SER A 60 -32.14 -57.36 43.63
CA SER A 60 -32.37 -58.80 43.70
C SER A 60 -33.07 -59.14 45.02
N SER A 61 -34.32 -59.60 44.94
CA SER A 61 -35.09 -60.06 46.11
C SER A 61 -35.14 -59.05 47.27
N GLY A 62 -35.30 -57.76 46.97
CA GLY A 62 -35.36 -56.69 47.99
C GLY A 62 -34.01 -56.17 48.48
N TYR A 63 -32.89 -56.66 47.95
CA TYR A 63 -31.53 -56.22 48.29
C TYR A 63 -30.74 -55.80 47.04
N CYS A 64 -29.77 -54.90 47.23
CA CYS A 64 -28.86 -54.51 46.15
C CYS A 64 -27.65 -55.45 46.09
N SER A 65 -27.46 -56.07 44.93
CA SER A 65 -26.31 -56.95 44.64
C SER A 65 -25.36 -56.26 43.65
N LYS A 66 -24.04 -56.46 43.79
CA LYS A 66 -23.05 -55.81 42.91
C LYS A 66 -23.12 -56.37 41.49
N CYS A 67 -22.96 -55.50 40.49
CA CYS A 67 -22.74 -55.93 39.12
C CYS A 67 -21.46 -56.77 39.01
N HIS A 68 -21.49 -57.85 38.22
CA HIS A 68 -20.31 -58.68 37.95
C HIS A 68 -19.31 -57.99 37.00
N ILE A 69 -19.81 -57.13 36.09
CA ILE A 69 -18.99 -56.39 35.13
C ILE A 69 -18.40 -55.16 35.81
N LEU A 70 -17.06 -55.11 35.87
CA LEU A 70 -16.32 -53.97 36.38
C LEU A 70 -16.69 -52.69 35.60
N GLY A 71 -16.92 -51.60 36.32
CA GLY A 71 -17.24 -50.30 35.71
C GLY A 71 -18.67 -50.16 35.20
N CYS A 72 -19.53 -51.15 35.43
CA CYS A 72 -20.94 -51.05 35.07
C CYS A 72 -21.73 -50.22 36.08
N SER A 73 -22.60 -49.33 35.62
CA SER A 73 -23.54 -48.55 36.45
C SER A 73 -24.94 -49.15 36.49
N ILE A 74 -25.40 -49.76 35.39
CA ILE A 74 -26.71 -50.42 35.28
C ILE A 74 -26.50 -51.80 34.65
N CYS A 75 -26.87 -52.85 35.39
CA CYS A 75 -26.83 -54.24 34.95
C CYS A 75 -28.13 -54.96 35.31
N ASN A 76 -28.51 -55.97 34.52
CA ASN A 76 -29.60 -56.88 34.85
C ASN A 76 -29.07 -58.09 35.63
N ALA A 77 -29.97 -58.87 36.24
CA ALA A 77 -29.62 -60.08 37.00
C ALA A 77 -28.79 -61.10 36.18
N ASP A 78 -28.86 -61.02 34.85
CA ASP A 78 -27.98 -61.75 33.95
C ASP A 78 -26.58 -61.11 33.91
N THR A 79 -25.65 -61.77 34.60
CA THR A 79 -24.28 -61.33 34.94
C THR A 79 -23.32 -61.06 33.78
N SER A 80 -23.79 -61.13 32.52
CA SER A 80 -22.94 -61.12 31.32
C SER A 80 -23.03 -59.86 30.46
N SER A 81 -23.96 -58.93 30.72
CA SER A 81 -24.06 -57.66 29.99
C SER A 81 -24.28 -56.46 30.89
N CYS A 82 -23.67 -55.34 30.51
CA CYS A 82 -23.88 -54.02 31.09
C CYS A 82 -24.74 -53.19 30.14
N GLU A 83 -25.51 -52.24 30.67
CA GLU A 83 -26.30 -51.29 29.87
C GLU A 83 -25.70 -49.88 29.88
N LYS A 84 -25.11 -49.46 31.00
CA LYS A 84 -24.51 -48.14 31.16
C LYS A 84 -23.27 -48.25 32.04
N CYS A 85 -22.22 -47.49 31.75
CA CYS A 85 -20.99 -47.48 32.54
C CYS A 85 -21.00 -46.39 33.61
N ILE A 86 -20.14 -46.51 34.62
CA ILE A 86 -19.82 -45.44 35.58
C ILE A 86 -18.77 -44.47 34.99
N ASN A 87 -18.54 -43.34 35.67
CA ASN A 87 -17.53 -42.38 35.27
C ASN A 87 -16.13 -43.01 35.15
N GLY A 88 -15.41 -42.69 34.06
CA GLY A 88 -14.10 -43.24 33.74
C GLY A 88 -14.12 -44.55 32.96
N TYR A 89 -15.28 -44.99 32.48
CA TYR A 89 -15.43 -46.18 31.62
C TYR A 89 -16.15 -45.86 30.30
N GLN A 90 -15.72 -46.55 29.24
CA GLN A 90 -16.31 -46.56 27.90
C GLN A 90 -17.17 -47.81 27.72
N PHE A 91 -18.31 -47.66 27.02
CA PHE A 91 -19.20 -48.78 26.69
C PHE A 91 -18.78 -49.41 25.36
N LEU A 92 -18.36 -50.67 25.38
CA LEU A 92 -17.96 -51.41 24.19
C LEU A 92 -18.46 -52.86 24.28
N ASN A 93 -19.18 -53.33 23.25
CA ASN A 93 -19.66 -54.71 23.14
C ASN A 93 -20.39 -55.21 24.40
N LYS A 94 -21.32 -54.39 24.94
CA LYS A 94 -22.08 -54.66 26.18
C LYS A 94 -21.23 -54.79 27.46
N LYS A 95 -19.97 -54.34 27.44
CA LYS A 95 -19.07 -54.31 28.60
C LYS A 95 -18.55 -52.89 28.82
N CYS A 96 -18.09 -52.64 30.03
CA CYS A 96 -17.41 -51.40 30.39
C CYS A 96 -15.91 -51.65 30.45
N ILE A 97 -15.15 -50.85 29.70
CA ILE A 97 -13.68 -50.85 29.72
C ILE A 97 -13.19 -49.49 30.21
N LEU A 98 -11.99 -49.45 30.79
CA LEU A 98 -11.41 -48.18 31.22
C LEU A 98 -11.27 -47.24 30.01
N CYS A 99 -11.50 -45.95 30.25
CA CYS A 99 -11.35 -44.97 29.18
C CYS A 99 -9.91 -44.90 28.70
N ASP A 100 -9.73 -45.14 27.40
CA ASP A 100 -8.47 -45.01 26.68
C ASP A 100 -8.71 -44.15 25.45
N ALA A 101 -7.88 -43.12 25.28
CA ALA A 101 -7.94 -42.23 24.14
C ALA A 101 -7.70 -42.95 22.81
N LYS A 102 -6.96 -44.07 22.83
CA LYS A 102 -6.65 -44.86 21.63
C LYS A 102 -7.87 -45.52 21.00
N ASN A 103 -8.89 -45.81 21.79
CA ASN A 103 -10.09 -46.48 21.29
C ASN A 103 -11.02 -45.52 20.53
N ASN A 104 -10.89 -44.21 20.76
CA ASN A 104 -11.78 -43.18 20.21
C ASN A 104 -13.28 -43.48 20.41
N ILE A 105 -13.63 -44.02 21.58
CA ILE A 105 -15.00 -44.31 22.02
C ILE A 105 -15.39 -43.31 23.11
N GLN A 106 -16.64 -42.85 23.10
CA GLN A 106 -17.17 -41.95 24.12
C GLN A 106 -16.97 -42.52 25.53
N CYS A 107 -16.22 -41.79 26.34
CA CYS A 107 -16.03 -42.04 27.76
C CYS A 107 -17.19 -41.42 28.56
N THR A 108 -17.64 -42.13 29.59
CA THR A 108 -18.61 -41.59 30.54
C THR A 108 -17.87 -40.67 31.52
N CYS A 109 -18.13 -39.36 31.47
CA CYS A 109 -17.52 -38.35 32.37
C CYS A 109 -18.58 -37.39 32.93
N GLY A 110 -19.50 -37.88 33.75
CA GLY A 110 -20.61 -37.07 34.26
C GLY A 110 -21.51 -36.55 33.13
N ALA A 111 -21.70 -35.24 33.07
CA ALA A 111 -22.47 -34.57 32.01
C ALA A 111 -21.61 -34.11 30.81
N ALA A 112 -20.29 -34.27 30.86
CA ALA A 112 -19.40 -33.85 29.80
C ALA A 112 -19.57 -34.71 28.53
N GLN A 113 -19.58 -34.06 27.37
CA GLN A 113 -19.78 -34.67 26.07
C GLN A 113 -18.48 -34.75 25.28
N ASN A 114 -18.42 -35.72 24.36
CA ASN A 114 -17.32 -35.91 23.41
C ASN A 114 -15.95 -36.14 24.07
N CYS A 115 -15.93 -36.78 25.25
CA CYS A 115 -14.70 -37.12 25.96
C CYS A 115 -14.15 -38.47 25.50
N ALA A 116 -12.85 -38.54 25.22
CA ALA A 116 -12.11 -39.78 25.08
C ALA A 116 -11.62 -40.32 26.44
N THR A 117 -11.26 -39.42 27.37
CA THR A 117 -10.91 -39.74 28.77
C THR A 117 -11.42 -38.65 29.71
N CYS A 118 -11.58 -38.96 31.01
CA CYS A 118 -11.98 -37.98 32.02
C CYS A 118 -10.76 -37.36 32.73
N GLY A 119 -10.95 -36.16 33.29
CA GLY A 119 -10.04 -35.47 34.19
C GLY A 119 -9.77 -36.28 35.45
N GLY A 120 -8.55 -36.19 35.97
CA GLY A 120 -8.09 -36.97 37.13
C GLY A 120 -8.96 -36.74 38.37
N ASP A 121 -8.81 -35.58 39.02
CA ASP A 121 -9.46 -35.29 40.31
C ASP A 121 -10.96 -34.98 40.19
N ILE A 122 -11.42 -34.57 39.00
CA ILE A 122 -12.83 -34.25 38.71
C ILE A 122 -13.25 -35.12 37.52
N LYS A 123 -13.88 -36.26 37.82
CA LYS A 123 -14.31 -37.25 36.81
C LYS A 123 -15.47 -36.78 35.90
N ASP A 124 -15.95 -35.55 36.09
CA ASP A 124 -17.04 -34.92 35.33
C ASP A 124 -16.54 -33.92 34.26
N VAL A 125 -15.23 -33.92 33.99
CA VAL A 125 -14.58 -33.06 32.99
C VAL A 125 -13.85 -33.96 31.98
N CYS A 126 -13.87 -33.64 30.69
CA CYS A 126 -13.01 -34.30 29.72
C CYS A 126 -11.54 -33.95 29.98
N ASN A 127 -10.64 -34.93 29.93
CA ASN A 127 -9.19 -34.70 29.85
C ASN A 127 -8.75 -34.64 28.38
N ILE A 128 -9.01 -35.73 27.65
CA ILE A 128 -8.74 -35.83 26.21
C ILE A 128 -10.08 -35.89 25.48
N CYS A 129 -10.22 -35.15 24.38
CA CYS A 129 -11.39 -35.14 23.53
C CYS A 129 -11.38 -36.30 22.53
N LEU A 130 -12.56 -36.71 22.04
CA LEU A 130 -12.66 -37.61 20.90
C LEU A 130 -12.02 -36.98 19.66
N LYS A 131 -11.50 -37.82 18.76
CA LYS A 131 -10.93 -37.38 17.49
C LYS A 131 -11.96 -36.55 16.69
N GLY A 132 -11.54 -35.39 16.21
CA GLY A 132 -12.43 -34.41 15.57
C GLY A 132 -13.04 -33.38 16.52
N TYR A 133 -12.86 -33.53 17.82
CA TYR A 133 -13.39 -32.63 18.85
C TYR A 133 -12.26 -31.97 19.65
N LEU A 134 -12.48 -30.75 20.09
CA LEU A 134 -11.56 -29.98 20.93
C LEU A 134 -12.31 -29.20 22.02
N LYS A 135 -11.58 -28.81 23.06
CA LYS A 135 -12.05 -27.82 24.05
C LYS A 135 -11.89 -26.43 23.47
N LEU A 136 -12.89 -25.55 23.65
CA LEU A 136 -12.78 -24.16 23.20
C LEU A 136 -11.92 -23.35 24.17
N ASN A 137 -11.97 -23.69 25.45
CA ASN A 137 -11.10 -23.17 26.51
C ASN A 137 -10.56 -24.32 27.36
N GLU A 138 -9.39 -24.15 27.96
CA GLU A 138 -8.76 -25.18 28.80
C GLU A 138 -9.64 -25.57 30.01
N GLN A 139 -10.46 -24.64 30.50
CA GLN A 139 -11.36 -24.81 31.64
C GLN A 139 -12.68 -25.51 31.27
N ASP A 140 -12.96 -25.73 29.98
CA ASP A 140 -14.22 -26.35 29.57
C ASP A 140 -14.29 -27.79 30.07
N SER A 141 -15.46 -28.13 30.63
CA SER A 141 -15.76 -29.49 31.09
C SER A 141 -16.01 -30.45 29.93
N THR A 142 -16.39 -29.95 28.76
CA THR A 142 -16.85 -30.71 27.59
C THR A 142 -16.08 -30.34 26.32
N CYS A 143 -16.02 -31.25 25.35
CA CYS A 143 -15.36 -31.02 24.06
C CYS A 143 -16.38 -30.61 22.99
N ASN A 144 -16.67 -29.31 22.91
CA ASN A 144 -17.73 -28.75 22.04
C ASN A 144 -17.20 -27.94 20.84
N GLY A 145 -15.88 -27.86 20.66
CA GLY A 145 -15.25 -27.37 19.44
C GLY A 145 -14.96 -28.53 18.48
N CYS A 146 -14.86 -28.22 17.19
CA CYS A 146 -14.47 -29.17 16.17
C CYS A 146 -13.05 -28.88 15.68
N GLU A 147 -12.27 -29.93 15.45
CA GLU A 147 -10.93 -29.82 14.86
C GLU A 147 -11.00 -29.32 13.41
N ILE A 148 -9.88 -28.79 12.92
CA ILE A 148 -9.73 -28.39 11.51
C ILE A 148 -10.05 -29.58 10.60
N GLY A 149 -10.86 -29.35 9.56
CA GLY A 149 -11.34 -30.41 8.66
C GLY A 149 -12.59 -31.14 9.16
N TYR A 150 -13.21 -30.67 10.25
CA TYR A 150 -14.50 -31.16 10.74
C TYR A 150 -15.54 -30.04 10.75
N LYS A 151 -16.73 -30.35 10.24
CA LYS A 151 -17.91 -29.50 10.27
C LYS A 151 -18.65 -29.65 11.60
N LYS A 152 -19.03 -28.53 12.21
CA LYS A 152 -19.88 -28.50 13.40
C LYS A 152 -21.37 -28.54 13.02
N THR A 153 -22.07 -29.57 13.48
CA THR A 153 -23.53 -29.71 13.37
C THR A 153 -24.14 -29.75 14.78
N LEU A 154 -25.27 -29.08 14.99
CA LEU A 154 -26.01 -29.09 16.25
C LEU A 154 -27.24 -29.99 16.13
N LYS A 155 -27.42 -30.91 17.08
CA LYS A 155 -28.62 -31.75 17.19
C LYS A 155 -29.20 -31.60 18.60
N GLY A 156 -30.07 -30.61 18.78
CA GLY A 156 -30.44 -30.12 20.11
C GLY A 156 -29.23 -29.48 20.78
N ASP A 157 -28.94 -29.86 22.03
CA ASP A 157 -27.77 -29.39 22.79
C ASP A 157 -26.48 -30.16 22.48
N GLN A 158 -26.54 -31.19 21.61
CA GLN A 158 -25.38 -32.01 21.27
C GLN A 158 -24.59 -31.42 20.10
N VAL A 159 -23.28 -31.27 20.30
CA VAL A 159 -22.33 -30.92 19.23
C VAL A 159 -21.85 -32.18 18.54
N ILE A 160 -21.96 -32.21 17.20
CA ILE A 160 -21.47 -33.27 16.35
C ILE A 160 -20.41 -32.68 15.41
N CYS A 161 -19.22 -33.28 15.39
CA CYS A 161 -18.13 -32.90 14.50
C CYS A 161 -18.00 -33.95 13.39
N GLU A 162 -18.37 -33.59 12.17
CA GLU A 162 -18.36 -34.49 11.01
C GLU A 162 -17.17 -34.18 10.12
N LYS A 163 -16.34 -35.18 9.82
CA LYS A 163 -15.16 -34.98 8.97
C LYS A 163 -15.59 -34.56 7.56
N CYS A 164 -14.97 -33.51 7.03
CA CYS A 164 -15.13 -33.13 5.63
C CYS A 164 -14.60 -34.23 4.71
N ASN A 165 -15.31 -34.46 3.60
CA ASN A 165 -14.97 -35.50 2.63
C ASN A 165 -14.01 -34.99 1.54
N ALA A 166 -13.96 -33.68 1.32
CA ALA A 166 -13.10 -33.09 0.30
C ALA A 166 -11.63 -33.08 0.77
N ASP A 167 -10.73 -33.59 -0.09
CA ASP A 167 -9.30 -33.58 0.18
C ASP A 167 -8.75 -32.16 0.29
N GLY A 168 -7.88 -31.93 1.27
CA GLY A 168 -7.29 -30.62 1.54
C GLY A 168 -8.30 -29.57 2.02
N CYS A 169 -9.47 -29.98 2.51
CA CYS A 169 -10.50 -29.09 2.99
C CYS A 169 -10.42 -28.90 4.52
N VAL A 170 -10.37 -27.65 4.97
CA VAL A 170 -10.37 -27.31 6.41
C VAL A 170 -11.75 -26.95 6.95
N ASP A 171 -12.67 -26.57 6.07
CA ASP A 171 -14.05 -26.25 6.42
C ASP A 171 -14.97 -26.56 5.22
N CYS A 172 -16.04 -27.30 5.46
CA CYS A 172 -17.00 -27.71 4.45
C CYS A 172 -18.40 -27.17 4.78
N GLY A 173 -19.17 -26.88 3.72
CA GLY A 173 -20.48 -26.26 3.79
C GLY A 173 -21.59 -27.21 4.27
N ILE A 174 -22.80 -27.02 3.75
CA ILE A 174 -23.97 -27.82 4.16
C ILE A 174 -23.72 -29.31 3.85
N GLN A 175 -23.16 -29.62 2.68
CA GLN A 175 -22.75 -30.97 2.29
C GLN A 175 -21.25 -31.16 2.58
N LYS A 176 -20.87 -32.34 3.08
CA LYS A 176 -19.49 -32.65 3.49
C LYS A 176 -18.48 -32.69 2.33
N GLU A 177 -18.97 -32.81 1.10
CA GLU A 177 -18.21 -32.76 -0.14
C GLU A 177 -17.95 -31.33 -0.62
N GLN A 178 -18.72 -30.35 -0.15
CA GLN A 178 -18.61 -28.96 -0.58
C GLN A 178 -17.63 -28.22 0.31
N CYS A 179 -16.39 -28.08 -0.13
CA CYS A 179 -15.43 -27.29 0.62
C CYS A 179 -15.76 -25.80 0.53
N ILE A 180 -15.62 -25.08 1.64
CA ILE A 180 -15.74 -23.61 1.68
C ILE A 180 -14.44 -22.94 2.11
N LYS A 181 -13.48 -23.70 2.63
CA LYS A 181 -12.14 -23.23 2.96
C LYS A 181 -11.12 -24.36 2.83
N CYS A 182 -10.04 -24.11 2.11
CA CYS A 182 -9.01 -25.11 1.83
C CYS A 182 -7.81 -24.99 2.79
N ASP A 183 -6.97 -26.02 2.84
CA ASP A 183 -5.68 -26.00 3.51
C ASP A 183 -4.74 -24.96 2.90
N ASN A 184 -3.71 -24.58 3.66
CA ASN A 184 -2.68 -23.67 3.13
C ASN A 184 -2.00 -24.30 1.90
N GLY A 185 -1.75 -23.48 0.87
CA GLY A 185 -1.19 -23.91 -0.40
C GLY A 185 -2.20 -24.47 -1.40
N LEU A 186 -3.48 -24.39 -1.09
CA LEU A 186 -4.57 -24.74 -2.00
C LEU A 186 -5.43 -23.49 -2.29
N PHE A 187 -6.17 -23.53 -3.38
CA PHE A 187 -7.17 -22.53 -3.73
C PHE A 187 -8.56 -23.19 -3.81
N LEU A 188 -9.60 -22.42 -3.48
CA LEU A 188 -10.98 -22.88 -3.59
C LEU A 188 -11.52 -22.58 -4.99
N LEU A 189 -12.00 -23.60 -5.69
CA LEU A 189 -12.69 -23.46 -6.97
C LEU A 189 -13.90 -24.39 -6.99
N ASN A 190 -15.08 -23.82 -7.23
CA ASN A 190 -16.35 -24.57 -7.31
C ASN A 190 -16.54 -25.58 -6.16
N ASN A 191 -16.25 -25.14 -4.92
CA ASN A 191 -16.32 -25.95 -3.70
C ASN A 191 -15.31 -27.12 -3.61
N THR A 192 -14.25 -27.11 -4.43
CA THR A 192 -13.15 -28.08 -4.37
C THR A 192 -11.82 -27.39 -4.18
N CYS A 193 -10.86 -28.08 -3.56
CA CYS A 193 -9.53 -27.54 -3.32
C CYS A 193 -8.56 -28.00 -4.41
N GLY A 194 -7.95 -27.04 -5.11
CA GLY A 194 -6.92 -27.29 -6.11
C GLY A 194 -5.54 -26.83 -5.63
N GLU A 195 -4.48 -27.38 -6.20
CA GLU A 195 -3.12 -26.95 -5.89
C GLU A 195 -2.80 -25.58 -6.50
N CYS A 196 -2.20 -24.71 -5.71
CA CYS A 196 -1.77 -23.42 -6.22
C CYS A 196 -0.59 -23.56 -7.20
N VAL A 197 -0.76 -23.04 -8.42
CA VAL A 197 0.33 -22.90 -9.39
C VAL A 197 0.53 -21.44 -9.77
N ALA A 198 1.73 -21.11 -10.24
CA ALA A 198 2.05 -19.76 -10.67
C ALA A 198 1.11 -19.29 -11.80
N ASN A 199 0.77 -17.99 -11.79
CA ASN A 199 -0.08 -17.32 -12.79
C ASN A 199 -1.57 -17.71 -12.81
N MET A 200 -2.08 -18.41 -11.81
CA MET A 200 -3.54 -18.54 -11.64
C MET A 200 -4.16 -17.21 -11.21
N GLU A 201 -5.36 -16.91 -11.71
CA GLU A 201 -6.15 -15.75 -11.25
C GLU A 201 -6.76 -15.98 -9.86
N ASN A 202 -6.92 -17.24 -9.46
CA ASN A 202 -7.49 -17.60 -8.16
C ASN A 202 -6.56 -17.25 -7.00
N LYS A 203 -7.15 -16.87 -5.87
CA LYS A 203 -6.43 -16.55 -4.64
C LYS A 203 -5.96 -17.83 -3.96
N CYS A 204 -4.64 -18.02 -3.86
CA CYS A 204 -4.07 -19.10 -3.07
C CYS A 204 -4.24 -18.79 -1.58
N GLN A 205 -4.63 -19.80 -0.79
CA GLN A 205 -4.76 -19.64 0.65
C GLN A 205 -3.40 -19.86 1.32
N CYS A 206 -2.80 -18.81 1.87
CA CYS A 206 -1.53 -18.86 2.59
C CYS A 206 -1.69 -18.26 4.00
N GLU A 207 -2.58 -18.82 4.81
CA GLU A 207 -2.96 -18.28 6.13
C GLU A 207 -3.42 -16.81 6.07
N LEU A 208 -2.67 -15.88 6.68
CA LEU A 208 -2.96 -14.44 6.68
C LEU A 208 -2.28 -13.69 5.53
N ALA A 209 -1.40 -14.36 4.76
CA ALA A 209 -0.71 -13.72 3.66
C ALA A 209 -1.66 -13.37 2.51
N GLN A 210 -1.55 -12.16 1.99
CA GLN A 210 -2.45 -11.61 0.99
C GLN A 210 -1.83 -11.66 -0.41
N ASN A 211 -2.70 -11.81 -1.41
CA ASN A 211 -2.41 -11.72 -2.85
C ASN A 211 -1.33 -12.70 -3.34
N CYS A 212 -1.28 -13.90 -2.72
CA CYS A 212 -0.35 -14.96 -3.11
C CYS A 212 -0.89 -15.75 -4.32
N ALA A 213 -0.01 -16.04 -5.29
CA ALA A 213 -0.27 -17.04 -6.32
C ALA A 213 0.17 -18.44 -5.87
N THR A 214 1.28 -18.54 -5.13
CA THR A 214 1.74 -19.78 -4.47
C THR A 214 2.27 -19.49 -3.07
N CYS A 215 2.38 -20.50 -2.21
CA CYS A 215 2.91 -20.35 -0.85
C CYS A 215 4.28 -21.04 -0.69
N ARG A 216 5.13 -20.53 0.21
CA ARG A 216 6.43 -21.12 0.58
C ARG A 216 6.48 -21.60 2.02
N GLY A 217 7.47 -22.45 2.29
CA GLY A 217 7.79 -23.00 3.60
C GLY A 217 6.94 -24.24 3.96
N LEU A 218 7.37 -24.98 4.98
CA LEU A 218 6.73 -26.24 5.39
C LEU A 218 5.25 -26.06 5.76
N LEU A 219 4.90 -24.93 6.40
CA LEU A 219 3.53 -24.62 6.82
C LEU A 219 2.76 -23.75 5.80
N LYS A 220 3.39 -23.38 4.67
CA LYS A 220 2.78 -22.60 3.59
C LYS A 220 2.12 -21.28 4.04
N LYS A 221 2.75 -20.57 4.99
CA LYS A 221 2.21 -19.36 5.66
C LYS A 221 2.61 -18.02 5.01
N ALA A 222 3.39 -18.06 3.94
CA ALA A 222 3.89 -16.86 3.25
C ALA A 222 3.80 -17.07 1.74
N CYS A 223 3.59 -16.00 0.98
CA CYS A 223 3.63 -16.06 -0.47
C CYS A 223 5.03 -16.47 -0.93
N ASP A 224 5.08 -17.39 -1.89
CA ASP A 224 6.27 -17.67 -2.68
C ASP A 224 6.28 -16.78 -3.93
N THR A 225 5.20 -16.87 -4.72
CA THR A 225 4.92 -15.99 -5.86
C THR A 225 3.65 -15.17 -5.63
N CYS A 226 3.54 -14.05 -6.34
CA CYS A 226 2.42 -13.11 -6.24
C CYS A 226 1.42 -13.30 -7.37
N GLN A 227 0.17 -12.93 -7.12
CA GLN A 227 -0.84 -12.81 -8.17
C GLN A 227 -0.43 -11.74 -9.20
N LYS A 228 -0.91 -11.88 -10.43
CA LYS A 228 -0.65 -10.91 -11.51
C LYS A 228 -1.05 -9.50 -11.08
N GLY A 229 -0.17 -8.52 -11.30
CA GLY A 229 -0.37 -7.14 -10.86
C GLY A 229 0.11 -6.85 -9.44
N TYR A 230 0.55 -7.86 -8.68
CA TYR A 230 1.05 -7.72 -7.32
C TYR A 230 2.51 -8.14 -7.22
N ILE A 231 3.28 -7.46 -6.37
CA ILE A 231 4.68 -7.78 -6.05
C ILE A 231 4.91 -7.75 -4.54
N LYS A 232 6.00 -8.38 -4.11
CA LYS A 232 6.48 -8.28 -2.74
C LYS A 232 7.22 -6.95 -2.55
N GLN A 233 7.06 -6.34 -1.38
CA GLN A 233 7.86 -5.17 -0.99
C GLN A 233 9.36 -5.49 -0.95
N ASN A 234 9.70 -6.71 -0.52
CA ASN A 234 11.05 -7.26 -0.54
C ASN A 234 11.00 -8.80 -0.54
N VAL A 235 12.13 -9.45 -0.77
CA VAL A 235 12.25 -10.92 -0.84
C VAL A 235 11.75 -11.67 0.41
N ASN A 236 11.75 -11.02 1.58
CA ASN A 236 11.35 -11.61 2.85
C ASN A 236 9.88 -11.38 3.20
N ALA A 237 9.16 -10.53 2.47
CA ALA A 237 7.77 -10.21 2.75
C ALA A 237 6.90 -11.48 2.73
N THR A 238 5.95 -11.55 3.66
CA THR A 238 4.98 -12.64 3.78
C THR A 238 3.85 -12.49 2.78
N SER A 239 3.44 -11.25 2.46
CA SER A 239 2.34 -10.91 1.56
C SER A 239 2.82 -10.15 0.31
N CYS A 240 2.01 -10.14 -0.74
CA CYS A 240 2.22 -9.36 -1.96
C CYS A 240 1.37 -8.08 -1.92
N ASN A 241 1.90 -7.05 -1.25
CA ASN A 241 1.17 -5.82 -0.94
C ASN A 241 1.62 -4.60 -1.75
N GLU A 242 2.48 -4.80 -2.75
CA GLU A 242 2.85 -3.76 -3.72
C GLU A 242 2.27 -4.09 -5.09
N CYS A 243 2.12 -3.07 -5.93
CA CYS A 243 1.55 -3.24 -7.27
C CYS A 243 2.64 -3.21 -8.34
N GLU A 244 2.47 -4.02 -9.37
CA GLU A 244 3.31 -3.96 -10.57
C GLU A 244 3.14 -2.61 -11.29
N ILE A 245 4.13 -2.23 -12.09
CA ILE A 245 4.05 -1.06 -12.97
C ILE A 245 2.83 -1.19 -13.89
N GLY A 246 2.06 -0.12 -14.05
CA GLY A 246 0.79 -0.12 -14.79
C GLY A 246 -0.42 -0.57 -13.98
N TYR A 247 -0.27 -0.76 -12.66
CA TYR A 247 -1.35 -1.03 -11.73
C TYR A 247 -1.46 0.07 -10.67
N LYS A 248 -2.69 0.50 -10.40
CA LYS A 248 -3.04 1.43 -9.33
C LYS A 248 -3.24 0.67 -8.02
N LYS A 249 -2.59 1.15 -6.96
CA LYS A 249 -2.77 0.65 -5.59
C LYS A 249 -3.96 1.33 -4.91
N THR A 250 -4.93 0.54 -4.47
CA THR A 250 -6.06 0.97 -3.65
C THR A 250 -6.04 0.20 -2.32
N ILE A 251 -6.17 0.90 -1.20
CA ILE A 251 -6.22 0.29 0.14
C ILE A 251 -7.65 0.40 0.66
N LYS A 252 -8.28 -0.73 1.01
CA LYS A 252 -9.61 -0.79 1.63
C LYS A 252 -9.49 -1.55 2.96
N GLY A 253 -9.45 -0.81 4.08
CA GLY A 253 -9.09 -1.40 5.37
C GLY A 253 -7.67 -1.99 5.31
N ASP A 254 -7.51 -3.26 5.67
CA ASP A 254 -6.23 -3.97 5.62
C ASP A 254 -5.96 -4.70 4.28
N GLN A 255 -6.84 -4.52 3.28
CA GLN A 255 -6.72 -5.17 1.99
C GLN A 255 -6.07 -4.24 0.96
N VAL A 256 -4.99 -4.73 0.33
CA VAL A 256 -4.38 -4.08 -0.85
C VAL A 256 -4.99 -4.65 -2.12
N ILE A 257 -5.43 -3.76 -3.00
CA ILE A 257 -5.99 -4.09 -4.31
C ILE A 257 -5.16 -3.37 -5.38
N CYS A 258 -4.66 -4.14 -6.34
CA CYS A 258 -3.94 -3.62 -7.50
C CYS A 258 -4.83 -3.71 -8.74
N GLU A 259 -5.21 -2.56 -9.30
CA GLU A 259 -6.12 -2.47 -10.45
C GLU A 259 -5.34 -1.99 -11.68
N LYS A 260 -5.43 -2.72 -12.80
CA LYS A 260 -4.70 -2.35 -14.01
C LYS A 260 -5.19 -1.01 -14.56
N CYS A 261 -4.27 -0.13 -14.92
CA CYS A 261 -4.58 1.11 -15.63
C CYS A 261 -5.17 0.80 -17.01
N ASN A 262 -6.20 1.57 -17.39
CA ASN A 262 -6.93 1.37 -18.64
C ASN A 262 -6.29 2.08 -19.84
N ALA A 263 -5.57 3.17 -19.58
CA ALA A 263 -4.95 3.97 -20.63
C ALA A 263 -3.75 3.22 -21.26
N ASP A 264 -3.71 3.17 -22.59
CA ASP A 264 -2.61 2.53 -23.32
C ASP A 264 -1.28 3.23 -23.05
N GLY A 265 -0.22 2.44 -22.87
CA GLY A 265 1.10 2.95 -22.51
C GLY A 265 1.18 3.67 -21.17
N CYS A 266 0.18 3.53 -20.30
CA CYS A 266 0.18 4.13 -18.98
C CYS A 266 0.85 3.23 -17.94
N ILE A 267 1.80 3.77 -17.18
CA ILE A 267 2.51 3.04 -16.12
C ILE A 267 2.08 3.45 -14.71
N ASP A 268 1.40 4.59 -14.58
CA ASP A 268 0.76 5.03 -13.34
C ASP A 268 -0.48 5.87 -13.66
N CYS A 269 -1.61 5.54 -13.04
CA CYS A 269 -2.89 6.21 -13.25
C CYS A 269 -3.45 6.77 -11.94
N GLY A 270 -4.17 7.89 -12.05
CA GLY A 270 -4.67 8.65 -10.92
C GLY A 270 -5.91 8.05 -10.26
N ILE A 271 -6.83 8.91 -9.82
CA ILE A 271 -8.04 8.48 -9.11
C ILE A 271 -8.90 7.59 -10.01
N ALA A 272 -9.09 7.98 -11.27
CA ALA A 272 -9.73 7.14 -12.29
C ALA A 272 -8.67 6.34 -13.07
N LYS A 273 -8.94 5.07 -13.37
CA LYS A 273 -8.02 4.17 -14.08
C LYS A 273 -7.73 4.57 -15.53
N GLU A 274 -8.57 5.45 -16.09
CA GLU A 274 -8.42 6.05 -17.41
C GLU A 274 -7.52 7.29 -17.39
N GLN A 275 -7.32 7.92 -16.23
CA GLN A 275 -6.52 9.13 -16.10
C GLN A 275 -5.06 8.76 -15.86
N CYS A 276 -4.27 8.76 -16.91
CA CYS A 276 -2.85 8.50 -16.76
C CYS A 276 -2.13 9.68 -16.11
N ILE A 277 -1.20 9.41 -15.20
CA ILE A 277 -0.33 10.43 -14.58
C ILE A 277 1.14 10.18 -14.90
N LYS A 278 1.50 8.97 -15.36
CA LYS A 278 2.83 8.66 -15.86
C LYS A 278 2.78 7.65 -17.01
N CYS A 279 3.47 7.98 -18.10
CA CYS A 279 3.52 7.15 -19.29
C CYS A 279 4.75 6.24 -19.32
N ASP A 280 4.68 5.16 -20.10
CA ASP A 280 5.79 4.29 -20.45
C ASP A 280 6.84 5.06 -21.27
N ASN A 281 8.05 4.52 -21.35
CA ASN A 281 9.11 5.13 -22.14
C ASN A 281 8.71 5.25 -23.62
N GLY A 282 9.09 6.34 -24.27
CA GLY A 282 8.71 6.65 -25.66
C GLY A 282 7.40 7.40 -25.82
N LEU A 283 6.75 7.73 -24.71
CA LEU A 283 5.50 8.47 -24.68
C LEU A 283 5.65 9.73 -23.84
N TYR A 284 4.80 10.71 -24.07
CA TYR A 284 4.65 11.90 -23.25
C TYR A 284 3.21 12.03 -22.77
N LEU A 285 3.04 12.67 -21.61
CA LEU A 285 1.72 12.89 -21.02
C LEU A 285 1.11 14.19 -21.56
N LEU A 286 -0.10 14.09 -22.09
CA LEU A 286 -0.91 15.25 -22.48
C LEU A 286 -2.38 14.98 -22.14
N ASP A 287 -2.98 15.85 -21.34
CA ASP A 287 -4.38 15.76 -20.90
C ASP A 287 -4.74 14.38 -20.30
N ASN A 288 -3.87 13.85 -19.42
CA ASN A 288 -3.98 12.52 -18.80
C ASN A 288 -3.94 11.34 -19.79
N THR A 289 -3.47 11.56 -21.02
CA THR A 289 -3.31 10.52 -22.04
C THR A 289 -1.86 10.42 -22.49
N CYS A 290 -1.40 9.19 -22.75
CA CYS A 290 -0.06 8.95 -23.26
C CYS A 290 -0.04 9.02 -24.78
N LYS A 291 0.83 9.88 -25.31
CA LYS A 291 0.98 10.10 -26.75
C LYS A 291 2.41 9.79 -27.18
N LYS A 292 2.58 9.32 -28.41
CA LYS A 292 3.89 8.94 -28.95
C LYS A 292 4.79 10.14 -29.12
N CYS A 293 6.03 10.01 -28.70
CA CYS A 293 7.05 11.03 -28.90
C CYS A 293 7.44 11.14 -30.38
N THR A 294 7.68 12.38 -30.81
CA THR A 294 8.13 12.72 -32.17
C THR A 294 9.29 13.70 -32.10
N ASN A 295 10.03 13.87 -33.20
CA ASN A 295 11.21 14.75 -33.22
C ASN A 295 10.83 16.23 -33.16
N GLY A 296 11.59 17.02 -32.38
CA GLY A 296 11.45 18.48 -32.30
C GLY A 296 10.26 18.97 -31.47
N MET A 297 9.75 18.15 -30.55
CA MET A 297 8.66 18.54 -29.65
C MET A 297 9.15 19.54 -28.59
N ALA A 298 8.26 20.43 -28.16
CA ALA A 298 8.51 21.32 -27.02
C ALA A 298 8.22 20.64 -25.66
N ILE A 299 7.51 19.50 -25.67
CA ILE A 299 7.14 18.73 -24.49
C ILE A 299 8.14 17.57 -24.33
N GLN A 300 8.60 17.35 -23.10
CA GLN A 300 9.51 16.27 -22.78
C GLN A 300 8.85 14.89 -22.92
N CYS A 301 9.53 14.00 -23.63
CA CYS A 301 9.27 12.58 -23.70
C CYS A 301 9.76 11.85 -22.44
N GLN A 302 9.02 10.82 -22.01
CA GLN A 302 9.48 9.93 -20.95
C GLN A 302 10.53 8.97 -21.51
N CYS A 303 11.77 9.06 -21.03
CA CYS A 303 12.88 8.16 -21.39
C CYS A 303 13.68 7.79 -20.14
N GLY A 304 13.08 7.03 -19.21
CA GLY A 304 13.66 6.81 -17.88
C GLY A 304 13.80 8.12 -17.10
N ASP A 305 15.01 8.40 -16.61
CA ASP A 305 15.34 9.62 -15.86
C ASP A 305 15.96 10.72 -16.74
N ALA A 306 16.14 10.47 -18.04
CA ALA A 306 16.71 11.44 -18.95
C ALA A 306 15.76 12.65 -19.15
N GLN A 307 16.32 13.85 -19.08
CA GLN A 307 15.58 15.11 -19.19
C GLN A 307 15.68 15.70 -20.59
N ASN A 308 14.69 16.52 -20.95
CA ASN A 308 14.66 17.27 -22.21
C ASN A 308 14.73 16.38 -23.48
N CYS A 309 14.34 15.10 -23.38
CA CYS A 309 14.24 14.23 -24.55
C CYS A 309 13.02 14.60 -25.39
N SER A 310 13.18 14.73 -26.70
CA SER A 310 12.05 14.75 -27.64
C SER A 310 11.67 13.35 -28.10
N THR A 311 12.64 12.43 -28.18
CA THR A 311 12.41 10.99 -28.43
C THR A 311 13.44 10.16 -27.66
N CYS A 312 13.16 8.87 -27.47
CA CYS A 312 14.06 7.94 -26.80
C CYS A 312 14.82 7.05 -27.79
N GLU A 313 16.00 6.58 -27.39
CA GLU A 313 16.76 5.56 -28.13
C GLU A 313 15.89 4.31 -28.37
N ASN A 314 15.84 3.79 -29.60
CA ASN A 314 15.00 2.64 -29.99
C ASN A 314 13.51 2.78 -29.60
N ASN A 315 12.99 4.01 -29.52
CA ASN A 315 11.63 4.36 -29.10
C ASN A 315 11.27 4.05 -27.63
N LYS A 316 12.02 3.25 -26.87
CA LYS A 316 11.71 2.91 -25.46
C LYS A 316 12.92 2.94 -24.50
N GLY A 317 14.07 3.37 -25.00
CA GLY A 317 15.31 3.43 -24.24
C GLY A 317 15.27 4.44 -23.08
N LEU A 318 16.28 4.34 -22.21
CA LEU A 318 16.46 5.21 -21.03
C LEU A 318 17.30 6.46 -21.33
N LYS A 319 17.64 6.66 -22.61
CA LYS A 319 18.45 7.77 -23.12
C LYS A 319 17.68 8.51 -24.20
N CYS A 320 17.96 9.79 -24.39
CA CYS A 320 17.38 10.56 -25.48
C CYS A 320 18.01 10.14 -26.82
N SER A 321 17.19 10.05 -27.87
CA SER A 321 17.67 9.99 -29.26
C SER A 321 17.68 11.38 -29.90
N THR A 322 16.70 12.22 -29.57
CA THR A 322 16.64 13.62 -29.97
C THR A 322 16.20 14.47 -28.79
N CYS A 323 16.53 15.76 -28.80
CA CYS A 323 16.22 16.69 -27.73
C CYS A 323 15.03 17.57 -28.05
N VAL A 324 14.33 18.05 -27.01
CA VAL A 324 13.27 19.05 -27.15
C VAL A 324 13.84 20.34 -27.72
N THR A 325 12.98 21.15 -28.34
CA THR A 325 13.37 22.41 -28.98
C THR A 325 14.22 23.28 -28.04
N GLY A 326 15.38 23.71 -28.53
CA GLY A 326 16.34 24.55 -27.80
C GLY A 326 17.50 23.79 -27.15
N TYR A 327 17.44 22.45 -27.08
CA TYR A 327 18.52 21.61 -26.57
C TYR A 327 19.21 20.83 -27.68
N GLN A 328 20.46 20.44 -27.46
CA GLN A 328 21.24 19.59 -28.37
C GLN A 328 21.66 18.28 -27.69
N ILE A 329 21.86 17.24 -28.51
CA ILE A 329 22.18 15.89 -28.05
C ILE A 329 23.66 15.80 -27.67
N GLY A 330 23.94 15.41 -26.44
CA GLY A 330 25.28 15.16 -25.93
C GLY A 330 25.77 13.73 -26.20
N VAL A 331 27.05 13.50 -25.89
CA VAL A 331 27.80 12.26 -26.22
C VAL A 331 27.26 10.98 -25.55
N GLN A 332 26.35 11.11 -24.58
CA GLN A 332 25.74 9.99 -23.85
C GLN A 332 24.22 9.91 -24.02
N GLY A 333 23.65 10.60 -25.02
CA GLY A 333 22.20 10.65 -25.20
C GLY A 333 21.51 11.55 -24.18
N THR A 334 22.21 12.56 -23.66
CA THR A 334 21.71 13.54 -22.69
C THR A 334 21.43 14.88 -23.38
N CYS A 335 20.36 15.56 -22.99
CA CYS A 335 19.95 16.85 -23.53
C CYS A 335 20.15 17.96 -22.48
N SER A 336 21.40 18.25 -22.16
CA SER A 336 21.79 19.25 -21.14
C SER A 336 22.24 20.57 -21.72
N ASP A 337 22.70 20.57 -22.98
CA ASP A 337 23.33 21.72 -23.59
C ASP A 337 22.35 22.42 -24.53
N CYS A 338 22.48 23.74 -24.65
CA CYS A 338 21.63 24.51 -25.55
C CYS A 338 22.08 24.35 -27.00
N ALA A 339 21.10 24.22 -27.89
CA ALA A 339 21.33 24.26 -29.33
C ALA A 339 21.80 25.66 -29.76
N VAL A 340 22.40 25.73 -30.95
CA VAL A 340 22.82 27.02 -31.55
C VAL A 340 21.64 27.99 -31.62
N GLY A 341 21.86 29.24 -31.20
CA GLY A 341 20.82 30.29 -31.12
C GLY A 341 19.99 30.26 -29.83
N PHE A 342 20.35 29.42 -28.86
CA PHE A 342 19.76 29.36 -27.52
C PHE A 342 20.84 29.56 -26.46
N THR A 343 20.44 30.08 -25.30
CA THR A 343 21.31 30.28 -24.13
C THR A 343 20.67 29.75 -22.86
N MET A 344 21.50 29.31 -21.92
CA MET A 344 21.06 28.71 -20.66
C MET A 344 20.70 29.80 -19.66
N VAL A 345 19.41 29.95 -19.34
CA VAL A 345 18.92 30.88 -18.31
C VAL A 345 18.13 30.08 -17.28
N ASN A 346 18.56 30.10 -16.02
CA ASN A 346 17.89 29.36 -14.93
C ASN A 346 17.65 27.87 -15.23
N LYS A 347 18.63 27.20 -15.86
CA LYS A 347 18.58 25.79 -16.30
C LYS A 347 17.61 25.49 -17.46
N LEU A 348 17.14 26.52 -18.17
CA LEU A 348 16.34 26.38 -19.38
C LEU A 348 17.09 26.98 -20.57
N CYS A 349 17.09 26.29 -21.69
CA CYS A 349 17.58 26.84 -22.95
C CYS A 349 16.52 27.75 -23.57
N LEU A 350 16.75 29.06 -23.50
CA LEU A 350 15.88 30.08 -24.07
C LEU A 350 16.46 30.58 -25.38
N LYS A 351 15.59 30.80 -26.36
CA LYS A 351 15.98 31.34 -27.66
C LYS A 351 16.54 32.75 -27.49
N CYS A 352 17.65 33.05 -28.16
CA CYS A 352 18.16 34.43 -28.24
C CYS A 352 17.11 35.35 -28.90
N HIS A 353 17.19 36.64 -28.59
CA HIS A 353 16.41 37.67 -29.26
C HIS A 353 16.63 37.60 -30.78
N GLU A 354 15.61 37.91 -31.58
CA GLU A 354 15.64 37.66 -33.04
C GLU A 354 16.75 38.43 -33.78
N SER A 355 17.19 39.56 -33.23
CA SER A 355 18.32 40.33 -33.74
C SER A 355 19.69 39.74 -33.40
N CYS A 356 19.79 38.86 -32.41
CA CYS A 356 21.02 38.15 -32.07
C CYS A 356 21.19 36.91 -32.95
N GLY A 357 22.37 36.74 -33.54
CA GLY A 357 22.77 35.47 -34.15
C GLY A 357 23.13 34.41 -33.10
N SER A 358 23.75 34.84 -32.01
CA SER A 358 24.09 34.02 -30.84
C SER A 358 24.09 34.86 -29.56
N CYS A 359 23.92 34.22 -28.41
CA CYS A 359 23.93 34.86 -27.10
C CYS A 359 24.44 33.88 -26.02
N SER A 360 25.24 34.37 -25.05
CA SER A 360 25.87 33.51 -24.02
C SER A 360 25.48 33.90 -22.59
N HIS A 361 25.03 35.13 -22.34
CA HIS A 361 24.76 35.64 -20.99
C HIS A 361 23.27 35.80 -20.69
N SER A 362 22.52 36.33 -21.65
CA SER A 362 21.06 36.49 -21.56
C SER A 362 20.47 36.42 -22.96
N ILE A 363 19.15 36.25 -23.07
CA ILE A 363 18.47 36.23 -24.36
C ILE A 363 18.64 37.55 -25.15
N ASN A 364 18.90 38.68 -24.48
CA ASN A 364 19.06 39.98 -25.11
C ASN A 364 20.53 40.44 -25.23
N THR A 365 21.46 39.70 -24.64
CA THR A 365 22.89 40.02 -24.65
C THR A 365 23.56 39.20 -25.74
N CYS A 366 23.73 39.81 -26.91
CA CYS A 366 24.20 39.11 -28.11
C CYS A 366 25.72 38.95 -28.12
N ASP A 367 26.23 37.81 -28.59
CA ASP A 367 27.66 37.66 -28.93
C ASP A 367 27.91 37.94 -30.42
N SER A 368 26.86 37.80 -31.23
CA SER A 368 26.86 38.13 -32.66
C SER A 368 25.46 38.58 -33.09
N CYS A 369 25.38 39.31 -34.20
CA CYS A 369 24.12 39.80 -34.76
C CYS A 369 23.69 39.00 -35.99
N THR A 370 22.38 38.85 -36.18
CA THR A 370 21.80 38.28 -37.39
C THR A 370 22.04 39.22 -38.57
N SER A 371 22.03 38.68 -39.80
CA SER A 371 22.14 39.49 -41.02
C SER A 371 21.12 40.64 -41.03
N GLY A 372 21.57 41.84 -41.36
CA GLY A 372 20.76 43.06 -41.32
C GLY A 372 20.80 43.83 -39.99
N TYR A 373 21.56 43.35 -39.00
CA TYR A 373 21.79 44.03 -37.72
C TYR A 373 23.29 44.25 -37.44
N GLU A 374 23.61 45.22 -36.57
CA GLU A 374 24.96 45.51 -36.08
C GLU A 374 24.99 45.58 -34.55
N MET A 375 26.16 45.27 -33.99
CA MET A 375 26.41 45.25 -32.55
C MET A 375 26.54 46.67 -32.02
N SER A 376 25.75 47.01 -30.99
CA SER A 376 25.89 48.27 -30.24
C SER A 376 26.85 48.14 -29.07
N ILE A 377 27.27 49.27 -28.50
CA ILE A 377 28.09 49.33 -27.26
C ILE A 377 27.39 48.75 -26.01
N TYR A 378 26.10 48.44 -26.08
CA TYR A 378 25.35 47.81 -24.99
C TYR A 378 25.22 46.29 -25.14
N GLN A 379 25.96 45.69 -26.07
CA GLN A 379 25.90 44.26 -26.38
C GLN A 379 24.49 43.81 -26.84
N THR A 380 23.80 44.70 -27.55
CA THR A 380 22.51 44.45 -28.22
C THR A 380 22.65 44.74 -29.70
N CYS A 381 21.85 44.07 -30.53
CA CYS A 381 21.87 44.24 -31.98
C CYS A 381 20.77 45.19 -32.44
N GLN A 382 21.14 46.27 -33.15
CA GLN A 382 20.21 47.22 -33.77
C GLN A 382 20.16 47.05 -35.29
N PRO A 383 19.10 47.50 -35.98
CA PRO A 383 19.02 47.41 -37.44
C PRO A 383 20.17 48.16 -38.12
N ASN A 384 20.77 47.52 -39.12
CA ASN A 384 21.73 48.16 -40.01
C ASN A 384 21.05 49.24 -40.86
N CYS A 385 21.86 50.17 -41.36
CA CYS A 385 21.36 51.21 -42.24
C CYS A 385 20.99 50.64 -43.60
N ILE A 386 19.77 50.95 -44.04
CA ILE A 386 19.22 50.53 -45.34
C ILE A 386 20.01 51.16 -46.50
N ILE A 387 20.59 52.34 -46.25
CA ILE A 387 21.36 53.14 -47.20
C ILE A 387 22.83 53.18 -46.76
N ALA A 388 23.75 53.21 -47.71
CA ALA A 388 25.18 53.30 -47.43
C ALA A 388 25.50 54.61 -46.68
N LEU A 389 26.16 54.49 -45.52
CA LEU A 389 26.65 55.64 -44.75
C LEU A 389 27.76 56.37 -45.52
N THR A 390 27.70 57.71 -45.56
CA THR A 390 28.83 58.52 -46.00
C THR A 390 29.83 58.73 -44.86
N ILE A 391 31.05 59.19 -45.17
CA ILE A 391 32.05 59.51 -44.14
C ILE A 391 31.47 60.54 -43.16
N GLY A 392 31.69 60.31 -41.86
CA GLY A 392 31.17 61.17 -40.79
C GLY A 392 29.69 60.92 -40.43
N GLN A 393 29.10 59.83 -40.94
CA GLN A 393 27.78 59.37 -40.53
C GLN A 393 27.84 58.08 -39.70
N VAL A 394 26.82 57.90 -38.88
CA VAL A 394 26.57 56.70 -38.07
C VAL A 394 25.15 56.20 -38.31
N CYS A 395 24.92 54.92 -38.07
CA CYS A 395 23.58 54.36 -38.12
C CYS A 395 22.88 54.46 -36.76
N LEU A 396 21.75 55.14 -36.71
CA LEU A 396 20.89 55.16 -35.53
C LEU A 396 19.52 54.58 -35.90
N GLN A 397 19.17 53.45 -35.29
CA GLN A 397 17.87 52.79 -35.53
C GLN A 397 17.57 52.55 -37.03
N GLY A 398 18.58 52.13 -37.80
CA GLY A 398 18.45 51.87 -39.23
C GLY A 398 18.50 53.09 -40.15
N SER A 399 18.67 54.31 -39.62
CA SER A 399 18.75 55.55 -40.39
C SER A 399 20.10 56.27 -40.23
N PRO A 400 20.69 56.84 -41.31
CA PRO A 400 21.92 57.63 -41.22
C PRO A 400 21.75 58.91 -40.38
N SER A 401 22.73 59.24 -39.56
CA SER A 401 22.81 60.48 -38.78
C SER A 401 24.26 60.95 -38.68
N LEU A 402 24.50 62.24 -38.35
CA LEU A 402 25.86 62.74 -38.13
C LEU A 402 26.48 62.12 -36.88
N CYS A 403 27.80 61.85 -36.95
CA CYS A 403 28.55 61.33 -35.81
C CYS A 403 28.70 62.33 -34.66
N GLY A 404 28.97 61.81 -33.46
CA GLY A 404 29.21 62.60 -32.24
C GLY A 404 27.97 62.89 -31.40
N GLY A 405 26.82 62.32 -31.75
CA GLY A 405 25.59 62.46 -30.95
C GLY A 405 25.64 61.65 -29.64
N SER A 406 24.97 62.14 -28.59
CA SER A 406 24.90 61.46 -27.28
C SER A 406 24.25 60.08 -27.33
N ASN A 407 23.41 59.83 -28.33
CA ASN A 407 22.68 58.58 -28.52
C ASN A 407 23.40 57.62 -29.48
N GLN A 408 24.64 57.94 -29.86
CA GLN A 408 25.43 57.12 -30.76
C GLN A 408 25.95 55.87 -30.04
N ILE A 409 25.46 54.71 -30.49
CA ILE A 409 25.76 53.42 -29.88
C ILE A 409 26.50 52.47 -30.82
N THR A 410 26.78 52.90 -32.07
CA THR A 410 27.56 52.14 -33.06
C THR A 410 28.63 53.01 -33.71
N GLU A 411 29.53 52.38 -34.47
CA GLU A 411 30.72 53.07 -34.99
C GLU A 411 30.38 54.14 -36.03
N CYS A 412 31.05 55.28 -35.92
CA CYS A 412 31.07 56.29 -36.96
C CYS A 412 31.81 55.78 -38.19
N LYS A 413 31.29 56.05 -39.39
CA LYS A 413 31.95 55.70 -40.64
C LYS A 413 33.15 56.61 -40.90
N CYS A 414 34.34 56.18 -40.48
CA CYS A 414 35.61 56.91 -40.64
C CYS A 414 36.58 56.16 -41.58
N ASN A 415 36.21 56.04 -42.86
CA ASN A 415 36.92 55.28 -43.88
C ASN A 415 37.29 53.84 -43.43
N ARG A 416 38.51 53.65 -42.88
CA ARG A 416 39.04 52.38 -42.36
C ARG A 416 39.08 52.28 -40.84
N ALA A 417 38.98 53.40 -40.11
CA ALA A 417 39.00 53.38 -38.66
C ALA A 417 37.70 52.78 -38.10
N LYS A 418 37.83 52.08 -36.97
CA LYS A 418 36.78 51.28 -36.33
C LYS A 418 36.52 51.79 -34.92
N ASN A 419 35.31 51.57 -34.43
CA ASN A 419 34.90 51.95 -33.07
C ASN A 419 35.01 53.46 -32.75
N CYS A 420 35.06 54.33 -33.77
CA CYS A 420 35.12 55.77 -33.58
C CYS A 420 33.75 56.33 -33.15
N LEU A 421 33.73 57.29 -32.22
CA LEU A 421 32.57 58.14 -31.97
C LEU A 421 32.54 59.30 -32.97
N THR A 422 33.68 59.94 -33.22
CA THR A 422 33.88 60.97 -34.27
C THR A 422 35.15 60.69 -35.09
N CYS A 423 35.18 61.14 -36.34
CA CYS A 423 36.36 61.04 -37.19
C CYS A 423 37.32 62.21 -36.99
N SER A 424 38.62 61.96 -37.15
CA SER A 424 39.65 63.01 -37.30
C SER A 424 39.41 63.86 -38.55
N SER A 425 40.11 65.00 -38.61
CA SER A 425 40.11 65.89 -39.78
C SER A 425 40.59 65.21 -41.07
N ASP A 426 41.48 64.21 -40.96
CA ASP A 426 41.97 63.41 -42.09
C ASP A 426 41.05 62.23 -42.48
N VAL A 427 39.92 62.07 -41.77
CA VAL A 427 38.87 61.04 -41.93
C VAL A 427 39.33 59.57 -41.92
N ASN A 428 40.62 59.31 -41.67
CA ASN A 428 41.22 57.98 -41.69
C ASN A 428 41.50 57.43 -40.29
N SER A 429 41.29 58.25 -39.25
CA SER A 429 41.51 57.89 -37.85
C SER A 429 40.35 58.38 -36.98
N CYS A 430 40.32 57.98 -35.71
CA CYS A 430 39.32 58.44 -34.76
C CYS A 430 39.80 59.72 -34.06
N ASP A 431 38.92 60.70 -33.93
CA ASP A 431 39.13 61.88 -33.07
C ASP A 431 38.68 61.56 -31.63
N THR A 432 37.55 60.88 -31.48
CA THR A 432 37.09 60.31 -30.21
C THR A 432 36.61 58.87 -30.40
N CYS A 433 36.67 58.07 -29.33
CA CYS A 433 36.23 56.66 -29.35
C CYS A 433 34.82 56.49 -28.80
N LEU A 434 34.14 55.43 -29.25
CA LEU A 434 32.93 54.96 -28.61
C LEU A 434 33.19 54.59 -27.15
N GLN A 435 32.14 54.69 -26.32
CA GLN A 435 32.18 54.24 -24.94
C GLN A 435 32.67 52.78 -24.87
N GLY A 436 33.65 52.52 -24.02
CA GLY A 436 34.28 51.20 -23.84
C GLY A 436 35.66 51.09 -24.49
N TYR A 437 36.03 51.99 -25.40
CA TYR A 437 37.30 51.95 -26.12
C TYR A 437 38.23 53.09 -25.74
N GLN A 438 39.52 52.80 -25.68
CA GLN A 438 40.57 53.74 -25.37
C GLN A 438 41.14 54.34 -26.66
N LEU A 439 41.26 55.67 -26.71
CA LEU A 439 41.94 56.36 -27.80
C LEU A 439 43.46 56.28 -27.61
N LYS A 440 44.15 55.59 -28.51
CA LYS A 440 45.61 55.54 -28.59
C LYS A 440 46.07 55.76 -30.02
N GLN A 441 46.92 56.75 -30.24
CA GLN A 441 47.44 57.09 -31.58
C GLN A 441 46.31 57.23 -32.63
N ASN A 442 45.21 57.90 -32.26
CA ASN A 442 44.02 58.07 -33.08
C ASN A 442 43.31 56.76 -33.49
N GLN A 443 43.50 55.68 -32.74
CA GLN A 443 42.85 54.38 -32.95
C GLN A 443 42.09 53.93 -31.69
N CYS A 444 40.94 53.26 -31.89
CA CYS A 444 40.04 52.77 -30.84
C CYS A 444 39.99 51.24 -30.85
N GLN A 445 41.13 50.59 -30.57
CA GLN A 445 41.27 49.13 -30.65
C GLN A 445 41.33 48.44 -29.29
N GLU A 446 41.71 49.16 -28.25
CA GLU A 446 41.86 48.61 -26.90
C GLU A 446 40.67 49.01 -26.02
N CYS A 447 40.26 48.13 -25.12
CA CYS A 447 39.21 48.44 -24.15
C CYS A 447 39.74 49.35 -23.04
N VAL A 448 38.91 50.27 -22.56
CA VAL A 448 39.23 51.02 -21.32
C VAL A 448 39.19 50.09 -20.11
N LYS A 449 39.84 50.49 -19.03
CA LYS A 449 39.75 49.78 -17.75
C LYS A 449 38.27 49.69 -17.31
N GLY A 450 37.82 48.49 -16.95
CA GLY A 450 36.42 48.21 -16.57
C GLY A 450 35.54 47.71 -17.72
N ALA A 451 36.01 47.78 -18.97
CA ALA A 451 35.34 47.13 -20.10
C ALA A 451 35.96 45.75 -20.39
N THR A 452 35.11 44.78 -20.75
CA THR A 452 35.49 43.42 -21.14
C THR A 452 35.47 43.30 -22.66
N GLN A 453 36.53 42.70 -23.23
CA GLN A 453 36.61 42.41 -24.64
C GLN A 453 35.86 41.12 -24.98
N ILE A 454 34.86 41.20 -25.87
CA ILE A 454 34.15 40.04 -26.42
C ILE A 454 34.22 40.16 -27.95
N GLY A 455 34.95 39.26 -28.60
CA GLY A 455 35.29 39.39 -30.02
C GLY A 455 36.09 40.66 -30.29
N SER A 456 35.66 41.48 -31.25
CA SER A 456 36.26 42.79 -31.58
C SER A 456 35.66 43.95 -30.79
N HIS A 457 34.77 43.68 -29.83
CA HIS A 457 34.01 44.71 -29.13
C HIS A 457 34.37 44.82 -27.65
N CYS A 458 34.24 46.03 -27.10
CA CYS A 458 34.48 46.35 -25.69
C CYS A 458 33.17 46.74 -25.01
N PHE A 459 32.76 45.98 -23.99
CA PHE A 459 31.50 46.17 -23.28
C PHE A 459 31.73 46.45 -21.79
N PHE A 460 30.97 47.37 -21.21
CA PHE A 460 30.93 47.51 -19.75
C PHE A 460 30.00 46.44 -19.16
N THR A 461 30.49 45.68 -18.19
CA THR A 461 29.65 44.75 -17.42
C THR A 461 28.71 45.54 -16.51
N ALA A 462 27.44 45.16 -16.45
CA ALA A 462 26.34 45.92 -15.83
C ALA A 462 26.50 46.23 -14.32
N GLU A 463 27.57 45.80 -13.65
CA GLU A 463 27.81 46.07 -12.23
C GLU A 463 28.39 47.47 -11.94
N GLU A 464 28.88 48.23 -12.94
CA GLU A 464 29.43 49.58 -12.72
C GLU A 464 28.65 50.73 -13.39
N SER A 465 27.46 50.46 -13.93
CA SER A 465 26.56 51.49 -14.52
C SER A 465 25.43 51.92 -13.60
N SER A 466 25.62 51.88 -12.28
CA SER A 466 24.75 52.59 -11.34
C SER A 466 25.23 54.02 -11.14
N ASN A 467 24.98 54.89 -12.12
CA ASN A 467 24.82 56.35 -11.86
C ASN A 467 24.16 57.14 -12.99
N GLN A 468 23.37 56.50 -13.86
CA GLN A 468 22.38 57.22 -14.66
C GLN A 468 21.07 56.45 -14.65
N ALA A 469 20.07 57.05 -14.01
CA ALA A 469 18.72 56.55 -13.92
C ALA A 469 18.13 56.36 -15.33
N LEU A 470 18.00 55.11 -15.76
CA LEU A 470 16.86 54.69 -16.57
C LEU A 470 15.82 54.06 -15.63
N SER A 471 14.61 54.57 -15.74
CA SER A 471 13.44 54.26 -14.91
C SER A 471 13.25 52.75 -14.68
N GLY A 472 13.44 52.32 -13.43
CA GLY A 472 13.13 50.99 -12.91
C GLY A 472 11.62 50.71 -12.80
N ALA A 473 10.82 51.15 -13.76
CA ALA A 473 9.36 50.98 -13.75
C ALA A 473 8.83 49.95 -14.78
N ALA A 474 9.67 49.30 -15.59
CA ALA A 474 9.20 48.32 -16.58
C ALA A 474 9.48 46.84 -16.23
N ILE A 475 10.44 46.55 -15.34
CA ILE A 475 10.89 45.16 -15.10
C ILE A 475 10.23 44.53 -13.85
N THR A 476 9.71 45.34 -12.92
CA THR A 476 9.00 44.84 -11.73
C THR A 476 7.54 44.46 -12.01
N GLY A 477 6.99 44.83 -13.17
CA GLY A 477 5.58 44.59 -13.53
C GLY A 477 5.27 43.21 -14.11
N ILE A 478 6.24 42.57 -14.78
CA ILE A 478 6.00 41.31 -15.53
C ILE A 478 6.28 40.07 -14.65
N VAL A 479 7.24 40.15 -13.73
CA VAL A 479 7.52 39.05 -12.80
C VAL A 479 6.39 38.88 -11.78
N ILE A 480 5.73 39.96 -11.37
CA ILE A 480 4.59 39.90 -10.46
C ILE A 480 3.31 39.43 -11.16
N THR A 481 3.08 39.72 -12.44
CA THR A 481 1.91 39.18 -13.16
C THR A 481 2.04 37.69 -13.45
N VAL A 482 3.24 37.19 -13.80
CA VAL A 482 3.47 35.75 -14.01
C VAL A 482 3.43 34.97 -12.69
N LEU A 483 3.92 35.54 -11.59
CA LEU A 483 3.80 34.94 -10.25
C LEU A 483 2.38 35.01 -9.66
N ILE A 484 1.57 36.02 -10.01
CA ILE A 484 0.15 36.06 -9.66
C ILE A 484 -0.64 35.03 -10.49
N ILE A 485 -0.35 34.85 -11.78
CA ILE A 485 -1.05 33.85 -12.62
C ILE A 485 -0.70 32.41 -12.19
N LEU A 486 0.57 32.12 -11.85
CA LEU A 486 0.96 30.81 -11.32
C LEU A 486 0.52 30.62 -9.86
N GLY A 487 0.58 31.67 -9.04
CA GLY A 487 0.15 31.67 -7.64
C GLY A 487 -1.36 31.56 -7.45
N LEU A 488 -2.18 32.01 -8.41
CA LEU A 488 -3.63 31.84 -8.38
C LEU A 488 -4.05 30.41 -8.75
N ILE A 489 -3.28 29.71 -9.60
CA ILE A 489 -3.54 28.30 -9.96
C ILE A 489 -3.11 27.36 -8.82
N SER A 490 -2.02 27.63 -8.11
CA SER A 490 -1.60 26.82 -6.96
C SER A 490 -2.23 27.22 -5.62
N GLY A 491 -2.58 28.50 -5.42
CA GLY A 491 -3.22 28.99 -4.19
C GLY A 491 -4.74 28.80 -4.14
N GLY A 492 -5.41 28.88 -5.30
CA GLY A 492 -6.86 28.65 -5.40
C GLY A 492 -7.27 27.22 -5.05
N VAL A 493 -6.45 26.24 -5.44
CA VAL A 493 -6.67 24.82 -5.13
C VAL A 493 -6.47 24.54 -3.63
N PHE A 494 -5.51 25.18 -2.97
CA PHE A 494 -5.29 25.00 -1.53
C PHE A 494 -6.39 25.66 -0.68
N TRP A 495 -6.93 26.80 -1.11
CA TRP A 495 -8.06 27.46 -0.44
C TRP A 495 -9.38 26.71 -0.64
N PHE A 496 -9.62 26.13 -1.82
CA PHE A 496 -10.82 25.31 -2.08
C PHE A 496 -10.80 23.98 -1.31
N ILE A 497 -9.64 23.33 -1.16
CA ILE A 497 -9.49 22.10 -0.37
C ILE A 497 -9.65 22.36 1.15
N LYS A 498 -9.33 23.57 1.63
CA LYS A 498 -9.55 23.94 3.04
C LYS A 498 -11.00 24.31 3.32
N LYS A 499 -11.72 24.92 2.37
CA LYS A 499 -13.15 25.26 2.52
C LYS A 499 -14.06 24.03 2.47
N SER A 500 -13.77 23.02 1.64
CA SER A 500 -14.58 21.80 1.58
C SER A 500 -14.47 20.89 2.81
N LYS A 501 -13.38 20.99 3.59
CA LYS A 501 -13.22 20.25 4.85
C LYS A 501 -13.96 20.87 6.03
N SER A 502 -14.21 22.18 6.03
CA SER A 502 -15.00 22.82 7.08
C SER A 502 -16.51 22.58 6.95
N GLU A 503 -17.02 22.33 5.75
CA GLU A 503 -18.45 22.00 5.54
C GLU A 503 -18.81 20.55 5.92
N GLN A 504 -17.86 19.62 5.97
CA GLN A 504 -18.12 18.25 6.46
C GLN A 504 -18.13 18.13 7.99
N TYR A 505 -17.48 19.04 8.72
CA TYR A 505 -17.51 19.06 10.19
C TYR A 505 -18.71 19.81 10.77
N ALA A 506 -19.45 20.60 9.98
CA ALA A 506 -20.66 21.29 10.43
C ALA A 506 -21.94 20.44 10.31
N ILE A 507 -21.92 19.28 9.65
CA ILE A 507 -23.12 18.41 9.48
C ILE A 507 -23.12 17.21 10.46
N LYS A 508 -22.04 17.02 11.25
CA LYS A 508 -21.98 15.92 12.24
C LYS A 508 -22.53 16.25 13.63
N ASP A 509 -22.75 17.53 13.95
CA ASP A 509 -23.21 17.94 15.29
C ASP A 509 -24.72 18.21 15.39
N GLU A 510 -25.50 18.04 14.31
CA GLU A 510 -26.96 18.28 14.33
C GLU A 510 -27.82 17.00 14.28
N VAL A 511 -27.22 15.80 14.28
CA VAL A 511 -27.96 14.51 14.23
C VAL A 511 -27.91 13.72 15.55
N ILE A 512 -27.18 14.19 16.57
CA ILE A 512 -27.10 13.52 17.88
C ILE A 512 -27.70 14.40 18.99
N VAL A 513 -28.93 14.90 18.84
CA VAL A 513 -29.71 15.46 19.97
C VAL A 513 -31.20 15.04 19.96
N ASN A 514 -31.67 14.21 19.02
CA ASN A 514 -33.06 13.71 19.05
C ASN A 514 -33.11 12.19 18.91
N GLN A 515 -32.75 11.46 19.97
CA GLN A 515 -33.25 10.12 20.31
C GLN A 515 -32.71 9.68 21.68
N ILE A 516 -33.31 10.21 22.76
CA ILE A 516 -33.53 9.51 24.04
C ILE A 516 -34.93 9.89 24.50
#